data_AF-A0A822GSI8-F1
#
_entry.id   AF-A0A822GSI8-F1
#
_cell.length_a   1.000
_cell.length_b   1.000
_cell.length_c   1.000
_cell.angle_alpha   90.00
_cell.angle_beta   90.00
_cell.angle_gamma   90.00
#
_symmetry.space_group_name_H-M   'P 1'
#
loop_
_entity.id
_entity.type
_entity.pdbx_description
1 polymer ?
#
loop_
_entity_poly.entity_id
_entity_poly.type
_entity_poly.pdbx_seq_one_letter_code
_entity_poly.pdbx_strand_id
1 'polypeptide(L)'
;HVVQCVVVAIKTIGNIMLVTFLLQFMFACMGVQLFKGTFYSCNDKSMTNKEDCKGYFLKIDEDQIYRESREWSNSKFHFDNVPQALLTLFTVATFEGWPSLLHTAIDSKGEGEGPVYNYRPFVAPFFIAFIIVIAFFMVNIFVGFVIVTFQNEGEQEYRNCELNKNQQNIVLFHSEIHYSNNE
;
A
#
# COMPACT_ATOMS: atom_id res chain seq x y z
N HIS A 1 15.66 -14.47 -19.95
CA HIS A 1 16.62 -13.50 -19.37
C HIS A 1 15.95 -12.61 -18.32
N VAL A 2 15.00 -11.73 -18.68
CA VAL A 2 14.34 -10.78 -17.74
C VAL A 2 13.66 -11.46 -16.54
N VAL A 3 12.87 -12.52 -16.77
CA VAL A 3 12.18 -13.27 -15.70
C VAL A 3 13.15 -13.89 -14.68
N GLN A 4 14.33 -14.32 -15.15
CA GLN A 4 15.35 -14.95 -14.29
C GLN A 4 15.97 -13.91 -13.33
N CYS A 5 16.22 -12.70 -13.81
CA CYS A 5 16.69 -11.58 -12.98
C CYS A 5 15.67 -11.22 -11.90
N VAL A 6 14.37 -11.21 -12.24
CA VAL A 6 13.29 -10.95 -11.28
C VAL A 6 13.24 -12.03 -10.20
N VAL A 7 13.35 -13.31 -10.56
CA VAL A 7 13.32 -14.41 -9.58
C VAL A 7 14.53 -14.36 -8.63
N VAL A 8 15.71 -13.99 -9.13
CA VAL A 8 16.90 -13.80 -8.28
C VAL A 8 16.68 -12.61 -7.35
N ALA A 9 16.21 -11.48 -7.84
CA ALA A 9 15.91 -10.30 -7.03
C ALA A 9 14.90 -10.59 -5.93
N ILE A 10 13.81 -11.32 -6.24
CA ILE A 10 12.78 -11.72 -5.27
C ILE A 10 13.38 -12.58 -4.15
N LYS A 11 14.27 -13.52 -4.46
CA LYS A 11 14.93 -14.33 -3.42
C LYS A 11 15.79 -13.48 -2.47
N THR A 12 16.43 -12.44 -3.00
CA THR A 12 17.30 -11.57 -2.20
C THR A 12 16.50 -10.61 -1.29
N ILE A 13 15.38 -10.06 -1.77
CA ILE A 13 14.54 -9.13 -0.98
C ILE A 13 13.36 -9.83 -0.28
N GLY A 14 13.22 -11.14 -0.44
CA GLY A 14 12.07 -11.92 0.01
C GLY A 14 11.82 -11.81 1.52
N ASN A 15 12.86 -11.70 2.34
CA ASN A 15 12.73 -11.50 3.78
C ASN A 15 12.00 -10.20 4.12
N ILE A 16 12.36 -9.09 3.47
CA ILE A 16 11.73 -7.79 3.71
C ILE A 16 10.28 -7.83 3.22
N MET A 17 10.03 -8.39 2.03
CA MET A 17 8.68 -8.57 1.50
C MET A 17 7.78 -9.40 2.41
N LEU A 18 8.31 -10.49 2.99
CA LEU A 18 7.59 -11.34 3.93
C LEU A 18 7.24 -10.57 5.21
N VAL A 19 8.19 -9.81 5.77
CA VAL A 19 7.93 -8.97 6.95
C VAL A 19 6.85 -7.93 6.67
N THR A 20 6.93 -7.24 5.53
CA THR A 20 5.91 -6.27 5.11
C THR A 20 4.53 -6.92 4.97
N PHE A 21 4.45 -8.12 4.38
CA PHE A 21 3.20 -8.86 4.25
C PHE A 21 2.63 -9.30 5.62
N LEU A 22 3.48 -9.79 6.53
CA LEU A 22 3.05 -10.16 7.88
C LEU A 22 2.53 -8.95 8.66
N LEU A 23 3.19 -7.80 8.51
CA LEU A 23 2.72 -6.55 9.11
C LEU A 23 1.38 -6.11 8.52
N GLN A 24 1.22 -6.18 7.19
CA GLN A 24 -0.05 -5.92 6.51
C GLN A 24 -1.17 -6.80 7.08
N PHE A 25 -0.87 -8.08 7.31
CA PHE A 25 -1.81 -9.02 7.90
C PHE A 25 -2.18 -8.67 9.35
N MET A 26 -1.21 -8.25 10.17
CA MET A 26 -1.48 -7.79 11.54
C MET A 26 -2.41 -6.57 11.54
N PHE A 27 -2.14 -5.56 10.70
CA PHE A 27 -3.00 -4.39 10.56
C PHE A 27 -4.38 -4.73 10.00
N ALA A 28 -4.48 -5.71 9.08
CA ALA A 28 -5.75 -6.16 8.56
C ALA A 28 -6.62 -6.79 9.67
N CYS A 29 -6.03 -7.66 10.50
CA CYS A 29 -6.73 -8.25 11.65
C CYS A 29 -7.18 -7.18 12.65
N MET A 30 -6.33 -6.20 12.96
CA MET A 30 -6.70 -5.05 13.80
C MET A 30 -7.82 -4.21 13.17
N GLY A 31 -7.76 -3.96 11.87
CA GLY A 31 -8.77 -3.21 11.13
C GLY A 31 -10.13 -3.90 11.16
N VAL A 32 -10.17 -5.24 11.00
CA VAL A 32 -11.41 -6.01 11.14
C VAL A 32 -11.98 -5.86 12.55
N GLN A 33 -11.17 -5.92 13.59
CA GLN A 33 -11.65 -5.74 14.96
C GLN A 33 -12.22 -4.34 15.22
N LEU A 34 -11.72 -3.31 14.53
CA LEU A 34 -12.08 -1.92 14.77
C LEU A 34 -13.26 -1.41 13.93
N PHE A 35 -13.44 -1.96 12.72
CA PHE A 35 -14.32 -1.42 11.67
C PHE A 35 -15.27 -2.43 11.03
N LYS A 36 -15.30 -3.68 11.51
CA LYS A 36 -16.23 -4.69 10.98
C LYS A 36 -17.67 -4.16 11.06
N GLY A 37 -18.38 -4.24 9.93
CA GLY A 37 -19.79 -3.88 9.86
C GLY A 37 -20.10 -2.38 9.98
N THR A 38 -19.11 -1.50 10.10
CA THR A 38 -19.36 -0.05 10.33
C THR A 38 -19.33 0.79 9.05
N PHE A 39 -19.01 0.20 7.89
CA PHE A 39 -18.82 0.92 6.62
C PHE A 39 -20.06 0.88 5.71
N TYR A 40 -21.20 0.49 6.27
CA TYR A 40 -22.47 0.49 5.55
C TYR A 40 -23.10 1.88 5.56
N SER A 41 -23.76 2.22 4.46
CA SER A 41 -24.49 3.46 4.33
C SER A 41 -25.74 3.27 3.47
N CYS A 42 -26.74 4.12 3.72
CA CYS A 42 -27.88 4.27 2.85
C CYS A 42 -27.52 5.24 1.71
N ASN A 43 -28.04 5.00 0.51
CA ASN A 43 -27.95 5.98 -0.59
C ASN A 43 -28.70 7.30 -0.29
N ASP A 44 -29.69 7.26 0.61
CA ASP A 44 -30.38 8.43 1.16
C ASP A 44 -29.69 8.91 2.46
N LYS A 45 -29.05 10.08 2.42
CA LYS A 45 -28.34 10.68 3.56
C LYS A 45 -29.25 11.05 4.74
N SER A 46 -30.56 11.12 4.54
CA SER A 46 -31.52 11.38 5.61
C SER A 46 -31.77 10.16 6.50
N MET A 47 -31.37 8.96 6.06
CA MET A 47 -31.57 7.72 6.81
C MET A 47 -30.26 7.27 7.47
N THR A 48 -30.26 7.24 8.80
CA THR A 48 -29.09 6.87 9.60
C THR A 48 -29.12 5.42 10.08
N ASN A 49 -30.24 4.70 9.95
CA ASN A 49 -30.33 3.31 10.38
C ASN A 49 -30.69 2.39 9.20
N LYS A 50 -30.23 1.14 9.28
CA LYS A 50 -30.58 0.10 8.30
C LYS A 50 -32.08 -0.15 8.19
N GLU A 51 -32.81 -0.09 9.31
CA GLU A 51 -34.25 -0.38 9.32
C GLU A 51 -35.07 0.70 8.60
N ASP A 52 -34.61 1.95 8.69
CA ASP A 52 -35.24 3.14 8.11
C ASP A 52 -34.89 3.33 6.62
N CYS A 53 -33.80 2.70 6.16
CA CYS A 53 -33.36 2.71 4.76
C CYS A 53 -34.23 1.77 3.88
N LYS A 54 -35.53 2.04 3.82
CA LYS A 54 -36.51 1.30 3.01
C LYS A 54 -37.42 2.24 2.22
N GLY A 55 -37.99 1.73 1.14
CA GLY A 55 -38.89 2.48 0.27
C GLY A 55 -38.14 3.26 -0.80
N TYR A 56 -38.61 4.46 -1.10
CA TYR A 56 -38.08 5.30 -2.18
C TYR A 56 -37.80 6.71 -1.66
N PHE A 57 -36.80 7.35 -2.25
CA PHE A 57 -36.49 8.76 -2.03
C PHE A 57 -36.44 9.50 -3.36
N LEU A 58 -36.57 10.83 -3.30
CA LEU A 58 -36.49 11.69 -4.46
C LEU A 58 -35.05 12.18 -4.58
N LYS A 59 -34.38 11.80 -5.66
CA LYS A 59 -33.06 12.31 -6.01
C LYS A 59 -33.23 13.42 -7.04
N ILE A 60 -32.63 14.56 -6.75
CA ILE A 60 -32.60 15.70 -7.67
C ILE A 60 -31.25 15.66 -8.37
N ASP A 61 -31.28 15.49 -9.69
CA ASP A 61 -30.09 15.46 -10.53
C ASP A 61 -30.33 16.34 -11.76
N GLU A 62 -29.47 17.32 -12.00
CA GLU A 62 -29.58 18.30 -13.11
C GLU A 62 -31.01 18.86 -13.32
N ASP A 63 -31.67 19.27 -12.23
CA ASP A 63 -33.03 19.85 -12.22
C ASP A 63 -34.18 18.87 -12.57
N GLN A 64 -33.87 17.57 -12.68
CA GLN A 64 -34.84 16.48 -12.84
C GLN A 64 -35.03 15.73 -11.51
N ILE A 65 -36.27 15.34 -11.22
CA ILE A 65 -36.62 14.58 -10.01
C ILE A 65 -36.81 13.12 -10.40
N TYR A 66 -35.94 12.26 -9.89
CA TYR A 66 -36.02 10.82 -10.07
C TYR A 66 -36.45 10.14 -8.78
N ARG A 67 -37.29 9.12 -8.90
CA ARG A 67 -37.65 8.23 -7.78
C ARG A 67 -36.67 7.07 -7.77
N GLU A 68 -35.83 7.01 -6.76
CA GLU A 68 -34.83 5.96 -6.58
C GLU A 68 -35.19 5.11 -5.35
N SER A 69 -34.95 3.79 -5.41
CA SER A 69 -35.16 2.92 -4.26
C SER A 69 -34.05 3.13 -3.24
N ARG A 70 -34.41 3.18 -1.95
CA ARG A 70 -33.41 3.19 -0.88
C ARG A 70 -32.70 1.85 -0.83
N GLU A 71 -31.38 1.90 -0.82
CA GLU A 71 -30.53 0.71 -0.74
C GLU A 71 -29.50 0.88 0.38
N TRP A 72 -29.43 -0.13 1.25
CA TRP A 72 -28.42 -0.23 2.29
C TRP A 72 -27.25 -1.04 1.76
N SER A 73 -26.18 -0.36 1.40
CA SER A 73 -25.02 -0.95 0.74
C SER A 73 -23.75 -0.79 1.56
N ASN A 74 -22.79 -1.68 1.37
CA ASN A 74 -21.47 -1.56 1.97
C ASN A 74 -20.54 -0.74 1.06
N SER A 75 -19.57 -0.05 1.64
CA SER A 75 -18.48 0.56 0.88
C SER A 75 -17.71 -0.50 0.10
N LYS A 76 -17.22 -0.15 -1.09
CA LYS A 76 -16.38 -1.03 -1.94
C LYS A 76 -15.13 -1.52 -1.20
N PHE A 77 -14.52 -0.64 -0.41
CA PHE A 77 -13.38 -0.94 0.45
C PHE A 77 -13.85 -0.92 1.89
N HIS A 78 -13.80 -2.07 2.55
CA HIS A 78 -14.34 -2.27 3.89
C HIS A 78 -13.49 -3.30 4.67
N PHE A 79 -13.79 -3.45 5.97
CA PHE A 79 -13.03 -4.26 6.92
C PHE A 79 -13.86 -5.42 7.52
N ASP A 80 -14.82 -5.97 6.78
CA ASP A 80 -15.71 -7.01 7.35
C ASP A 80 -14.99 -8.35 7.54
N ASN A 81 -14.04 -8.65 6.64
CA ASN A 81 -13.27 -9.89 6.60
C ASN A 81 -11.78 -9.58 6.34
N VAL A 82 -10.88 -10.45 6.81
CA VAL A 82 -9.42 -10.24 6.65
C VAL A 82 -8.99 -10.10 5.19
N PRO A 83 -9.46 -10.91 4.20
CA PRO A 83 -9.06 -10.73 2.80
C PRO A 83 -9.46 -9.38 2.23
N GLN A 84 -10.66 -8.89 2.58
CA GLN A 84 -11.11 -7.57 2.15
C GLN A 84 -10.32 -6.46 2.84
N ALA A 85 -10.02 -6.61 4.13
CA ALA A 85 -9.17 -5.68 4.87
C ALA A 85 -7.76 -5.59 4.28
N LEU A 86 -7.17 -6.72 3.85
CA LEU A 86 -5.89 -6.74 3.14
C LEU A 86 -5.94 -5.93 1.84
N LEU A 87 -7.01 -6.08 1.05
CA LEU A 87 -7.23 -5.35 -0.20
C LEU A 87 -7.45 -3.85 0.06
N THR A 88 -8.25 -3.51 1.06
CA THR A 88 -8.48 -2.13 1.51
C THR A 88 -7.19 -1.47 1.99
N LEU A 89 -6.37 -2.17 2.78
CA LEU A 89 -5.07 -1.65 3.21
C LEU A 89 -4.06 -1.61 2.06
N PHE A 90 -4.21 -2.45 1.02
CA PHE A 90 -3.37 -2.38 -0.17
C PHE A 90 -3.61 -1.08 -0.94
N THR A 91 -4.86 -0.63 -1.10
CA THR A 91 -5.15 0.67 -1.73
C THR A 91 -4.63 1.84 -0.89
N VAL A 92 -4.67 1.72 0.44
CA VAL A 92 -4.03 2.72 1.32
C VAL A 92 -2.52 2.72 1.16
N ALA A 93 -1.89 1.55 1.01
CA ALA A 93 -0.44 1.41 0.79
C ALA A 93 0.02 2.01 -0.54
N THR A 94 -0.83 2.00 -1.57
CA THR A 94 -0.57 2.70 -2.85
C THR A 94 -0.91 4.18 -2.80
N PHE A 95 -1.35 4.70 -1.66
CA PHE A 95 -1.82 6.08 -1.46
C PHE A 95 -3.04 6.46 -2.32
N GLU A 96 -3.84 5.48 -2.75
CA GLU A 96 -5.02 5.73 -3.58
C GLU A 96 -6.31 5.70 -2.74
N GLY A 97 -7.08 6.79 -2.78
CA GLY A 97 -8.39 6.86 -2.12
C GLY A 97 -8.34 6.75 -0.58
N TRP A 98 -7.17 6.78 0.03
CA TRP A 98 -7.03 6.70 1.49
C TRP A 98 -7.71 7.86 2.25
N PRO A 99 -7.78 9.11 1.77
CA PRO A 99 -8.45 10.17 2.51
C PRO A 99 -9.97 9.94 2.60
N SER A 100 -10.61 9.51 1.51
CA SER A 100 -12.05 9.20 1.52
C SER A 100 -12.36 7.99 2.39
N LEU A 101 -11.48 6.98 2.39
CA LEU A 101 -11.59 5.83 3.29
C LEU A 101 -11.43 6.25 4.76
N LEU A 102 -10.45 7.12 5.06
CA LEU A 102 -10.25 7.67 6.40
C LEU A 102 -11.49 8.45 6.86
N HIS A 103 -12.06 9.31 6.01
CA HIS A 103 -13.30 10.03 6.36
C HIS A 103 -14.47 9.08 6.59
N THR A 104 -14.61 8.04 5.76
CA THR A 104 -15.61 6.98 5.97
C THR A 104 -15.41 6.28 7.32
N ALA A 105 -14.16 6.02 7.71
CA ALA A 105 -13.84 5.42 9.00
C ALA A 105 -14.13 6.36 10.18
N ILE A 106 -13.81 7.65 10.06
CA ILE A 106 -14.09 8.67 11.07
C ILE A 106 -15.60 8.84 11.28
N ASP A 107 -16.36 8.84 10.19
CA ASP A 107 -17.81 8.99 10.24
C ASP A 107 -18.52 7.67 10.63
N SER A 108 -17.81 6.54 10.61
CA SER A 108 -18.40 5.25 10.97
C SER A 108 -18.85 5.21 12.43
N LYS A 109 -19.98 4.55 12.71
CA LYS A 109 -20.55 4.43 14.06
C LYS A 109 -20.45 3.00 14.59
N GLY A 110 -21.51 2.22 14.41
CA GLY A 110 -21.65 0.84 14.86
C GLY A 110 -22.26 -0.03 13.77
N GLU A 111 -22.38 -1.33 14.04
CA GLU A 111 -22.98 -2.27 13.09
C GLU A 111 -24.47 -1.96 12.87
N GLY A 112 -24.88 -1.81 11.61
CA GLY A 112 -26.27 -1.50 11.25
C GLY A 112 -26.66 -0.02 11.38
N GLU A 113 -25.73 0.82 11.81
CA GLU A 113 -25.87 2.26 11.89
C GLU A 113 -25.04 2.93 10.78
N GLY A 114 -25.61 3.97 10.19
CA GLY A 114 -25.01 4.72 9.10
C GLY A 114 -23.97 5.71 9.60
N PRO A 115 -23.26 6.38 8.68
CA PRO A 115 -22.22 7.32 9.04
C PRO A 115 -22.80 8.55 9.75
N VAL A 116 -22.14 8.97 10.83
CA VAL A 116 -22.40 10.22 11.56
C VAL A 116 -21.14 11.07 11.47
N TYR A 117 -21.29 12.29 10.94
CA TYR A 117 -20.17 13.19 10.71
C TYR A 117 -19.31 13.38 11.96
N ASN A 118 -18.02 13.08 11.85
CA ASN A 118 -17.00 13.26 12.87
C ASN A 118 -17.27 12.49 14.19
N TYR A 119 -17.86 11.30 14.11
CA TYR A 119 -18.19 10.50 15.30
C TYR A 119 -16.97 9.84 15.97
N ARG A 120 -16.02 9.32 15.19
CA ARG A 120 -14.83 8.60 15.68
C ARG A 120 -13.50 9.16 15.14
N PRO A 121 -13.15 10.44 15.38
CA PRO A 121 -11.86 10.99 14.94
C PRO A 121 -10.64 10.25 15.53
N PHE A 122 -10.81 9.56 16.66
CA PHE A 122 -9.77 8.76 17.32
C PHE A 122 -9.31 7.53 16.53
N VAL A 123 -9.99 7.15 15.44
CA VAL A 123 -9.53 6.07 14.55
C VAL A 123 -8.52 6.55 13.50
N ALA A 124 -8.37 7.87 13.30
CA ALA A 124 -7.42 8.42 12.34
C ALA A 124 -5.95 7.98 12.58
N PRO A 125 -5.44 7.92 13.83
CA PRO A 125 -4.10 7.41 14.10
C PRO A 125 -3.82 6.01 13.56
N PHE A 126 -4.84 5.13 13.43
CA PHE A 126 -4.66 3.81 12.82
C PHE A 126 -4.16 3.91 11.36
N PHE A 127 -4.81 4.75 10.55
CA PHE A 127 -4.43 4.96 9.15
C PHE A 127 -3.10 5.67 9.01
N ILE A 128 -2.86 6.71 9.82
CA ILE A 128 -1.60 7.47 9.78
C ILE A 128 -0.42 6.59 10.20
N ALA A 129 -0.57 5.80 11.27
CA ALA A 129 0.46 4.85 11.70
C ALA A 129 0.74 3.79 10.62
N PHE A 130 -0.32 3.22 10.03
CA PHE A 130 -0.17 2.27 8.93
C PHE A 130 0.60 2.87 7.74
N ILE A 131 0.23 4.09 7.32
CA ILE A 131 0.89 4.82 6.23
C ILE A 131 2.39 5.04 6.52
N ILE A 132 2.73 5.49 7.73
CA ILE A 132 4.14 5.73 8.10
C ILE A 132 4.94 4.43 8.04
N VAL A 133 4.39 3.35 8.61
CA VAL A 133 5.10 2.08 8.67
C VAL A 133 5.23 1.47 7.27
N ILE A 134 4.17 1.46 6.46
CA ILE A 134 4.24 0.88 5.11
C ILE A 134 5.17 1.69 4.20
N ALA A 135 5.18 3.03 4.32
CA ALA A 135 6.10 3.88 3.58
C ALA A 135 7.56 3.59 3.93
N PHE A 136 7.88 3.39 5.21
CA PHE A 136 9.22 3.00 5.65
C PHE A 136 9.66 1.67 5.00
N PHE A 137 8.79 0.66 5.00
CA PHE A 137 9.09 -0.63 4.36
C PHE A 137 9.21 -0.50 2.83
N MET A 138 8.39 0.32 2.18
CA MET A 138 8.47 0.56 0.74
C MET A 138 9.81 1.18 0.33
N VAL A 139 10.32 2.15 1.10
CA VAL A 139 11.66 2.72 0.88
C VAL A 139 12.74 1.64 1.03
N ASN A 140 12.66 0.80 2.08
CA ASN A 140 13.62 -0.28 2.29
C ASN A 140 13.61 -1.32 1.17
N ILE A 141 12.43 -1.65 0.62
CA ILE A 141 12.27 -2.52 -0.54
C ILE A 141 12.94 -1.91 -1.78
N PHE A 142 12.68 -0.63 -2.04
CA PHE A 142 13.26 0.08 -3.18
C PHE A 142 14.79 0.13 -3.09
N VAL A 143 15.33 0.53 -1.93
CA VAL A 143 16.78 0.55 -1.66
C VAL A 143 17.38 -0.84 -1.82
N GLY A 144 16.74 -1.87 -1.26
CA GLY A 144 17.19 -3.26 -1.41
C GLY A 144 17.25 -3.71 -2.87
N PHE A 145 16.24 -3.38 -3.67
CA PHE A 145 16.22 -3.69 -5.09
C PHE A 145 17.35 -2.98 -5.87
N VAL A 146 17.57 -1.70 -5.60
CA VAL A 146 18.63 -0.91 -6.26
C VAL A 146 20.02 -1.47 -5.93
N ILE A 147 20.29 -1.79 -4.66
CA ILE A 147 21.57 -2.38 -4.23
C ILE A 147 21.82 -3.71 -4.95
N VAL A 148 20.83 -4.61 -4.98
CA VAL A 148 20.95 -5.92 -5.64
C VAL A 148 21.19 -5.75 -7.14
N THR A 149 20.54 -4.78 -7.78
CA THR A 149 20.75 -4.49 -9.20
C THR A 149 22.18 -4.00 -9.46
N PHE A 150 22.68 -3.04 -8.69
CA PHE A 150 24.06 -2.55 -8.83
C PHE A 150 25.11 -3.62 -8.51
N GLN A 151 24.85 -4.49 -7.53
CA GLN A 151 25.72 -5.62 -7.24
C GLN A 151 25.75 -6.61 -8.40
N ASN A 152 24.61 -6.95 -8.99
CA ASN A 152 24.54 -7.88 -10.12
C ASN A 152 25.24 -7.33 -11.38
N GLU A 153 25.05 -6.05 -11.71
CA GLU A 153 25.72 -5.42 -12.85
C GLU A 153 27.22 -5.26 -12.58
N GLY A 154 27.58 -4.80 -11.39
CA GLY A 154 28.97 -4.65 -10.97
C GLY A 154 29.72 -5.99 -10.94
N GLU A 155 29.11 -7.06 -10.45
CA GLU A 155 29.74 -8.40 -10.43
C GLU A 155 29.82 -9.05 -11.81
N GLN A 156 28.88 -8.74 -12.73
CA GLN A 156 28.92 -9.25 -14.10
C GLN A 156 30.11 -8.71 -14.90
N GLU A 157 30.48 -7.45 -14.71
CA GLU A 157 31.61 -6.82 -15.41
C GLU A 157 32.96 -7.45 -15.03
N TYR A 158 33.11 -7.95 -13.80
CA TYR A 158 34.34 -8.59 -13.30
C TYR A 158 34.36 -10.11 -13.38
N ARG A 159 33.26 -10.75 -13.82
CA ARG A 159 33.08 -12.21 -13.74
C ARG A 159 34.12 -13.01 -14.55
N ASN A 160 34.73 -12.40 -15.56
CA ASN A 160 35.74 -13.02 -16.43
C ASN A 160 37.17 -12.47 -16.19
N CYS A 161 37.39 -11.64 -15.17
CA CYS A 161 38.70 -11.08 -14.86
C CYS A 161 39.33 -11.82 -13.67
N GLU A 162 40.55 -12.35 -13.83
CA GLU A 162 41.28 -13.01 -12.74
C GLU A 162 41.76 -12.02 -11.66
N LEU A 163 41.85 -10.72 -11.99
CA LEU A 163 42.31 -9.68 -11.09
C LEU A 163 41.16 -9.08 -10.28
N ASN A 164 41.38 -8.94 -8.98
CA ASN A 164 40.47 -8.24 -8.08
C ASN A 164 40.52 -6.72 -8.32
N LYS A 165 39.49 -5.95 -7.91
CA LYS A 165 39.40 -4.48 -8.09
C LYS A 165 40.69 -3.73 -7.70
N ASN A 166 41.30 -4.09 -6.58
CA ASN A 166 42.56 -3.47 -6.14
C ASN A 166 43.73 -3.79 -7.09
N GLN A 167 43.84 -5.03 -7.58
CA GLN A 167 44.90 -5.41 -8.50
C GLN A 167 44.71 -4.74 -9.87
N GLN A 168 43.48 -4.58 -10.34
CA GLN A 168 43.19 -3.82 -11.55
C GLN A 168 43.55 -2.34 -11.41
N ASN A 169 43.17 -1.70 -10.29
CA ASN A 169 43.57 -0.31 -10.02
C ASN A 169 45.09 -0.16 -9.98
N ILE A 170 45.81 -1.14 -9.42
CA ILE A 170 47.28 -1.15 -9.41
C ILE A 170 47.83 -1.30 -10.83
N VAL A 171 47.28 -2.21 -11.65
CA VAL A 171 47.73 -2.42 -13.05
C VAL A 171 47.44 -1.20 -13.92
N LEU A 172 46.25 -0.60 -13.80
CA LEU A 172 45.87 0.64 -14.49
C LEU A 172 46.84 1.76 -14.12
N PHE A 173 47.06 1.99 -12.83
CA PHE A 173 47.96 3.02 -12.35
C PHE A 173 49.41 2.81 -12.81
N HIS A 174 49.89 1.56 -12.79
CA HIS A 174 51.22 1.22 -13.31
C HIS A 174 51.33 1.46 -14.82
N SER A 175 50.28 1.18 -15.59
CA SER A 175 50.25 1.43 -17.04
C SER A 175 50.26 2.92 -17.39
N GLU A 176 49.56 3.75 -16.61
CA GLU A 176 49.56 5.21 -16.75
C GLU A 176 50.96 5.80 -16.49
N ILE A 177 51.64 5.36 -15.43
CA ILE A 177 53.01 5.80 -15.12
C ILE A 177 53.98 5.41 -16.24
N HIS A 178 53.86 4.20 -16.79
CA HIS A 178 54.73 3.76 -17.88
C HIS A 178 54.56 4.57 -19.16
N TYR A 179 53.33 4.99 -19.47
CA TYR A 179 53.05 5.89 -20.59
C TYR A 179 53.62 7.29 -20.35
N SER A 180 53.42 7.85 -19.15
CA SER A 180 53.92 9.18 -18.81
C SER A 180 55.44 9.29 -18.75
N ASN A 181 56.17 8.19 -18.53
CA ASN A 181 57.63 8.17 -18.51
C ASN A 181 58.26 7.90 -19.90
N ASN A 182 57.44 7.53 -20.89
CA ASN A 182 57.89 7.24 -22.26
C ASN A 182 57.53 8.37 -23.26
N GLU A 183 56.88 9.44 -22.80
CA GLU A 183 56.83 10.76 -23.45
C GLU A 183 57.90 11.69 -22.86
#